data_AF-A0A533I7P4-F1
#
_entry.id   AF-A0A533I7P4-F1
#
_cell.length_a   1.000
_cell.length_b   1.000
_cell.length_c   1.000
_cell.angle_alpha   90.00
_cell.angle_beta   90.00
_cell.angle_gamma   90.00
#
_symmetry.space_group_name_H-M   'P 1'
#
loop_
_entity.id
_entity.type
_entity.pdbx_description
1 polymer ?
#
loop_
_entity_poly.entity_id
_entity_poly.type
_entity_poly.pdbx_seq_one_letter_code
_entity_poly.pdbx_strand_id
1 'polypeptide(L)'
;MVPDLSILLALLGGAASVFIAMMAVRVSERRNRPALLAPDLLEPCIFLYQGERLVDATPPARRILAGCSGTSLSSFKSWLAHRFDDLELLDNLARTGGSVALTGHSGSGPSCMRLLAKEAVDGSVRLILERPDTEASAIIVDSLSQQAMEEEIAMLRGIVESAPMLMLRRDLQGNVVWANAAYLHAATVNSDTLSLPLPEILTNDGVKGDAGGVHRAYTQTGEAVHWFDCHDRSDAGGTTTFALPADAEVQAEQSLREFLQTLTKTFADLPIGLAIFDRERQLQLFNPALIDLTGLSAGFLTSRPSLYSVLDQLRELRMVPEPRDYRGWRKQITTLESAASAGHHVETWSLPGGRTYRVTGRPHPGGAVAFLFDDITSEITLTRKFRAELTLGSQVLDGLEQALIVFNAVGQVVMCNAPYQALWGSGPERLSEALQVWQGEWSEAPGLKELENALSREILAEGERGVLFGPDGKGVFSWTVTALPGGKRMACFKPVASQNLVPEADALPVQRLNQMAGNSAS
;
A
#
# COMPACT_ATOMS: atom_id res chain seq x y z
N MET A 1 23.20 82.69 61.95
CA MET A 1 23.05 81.33 61.42
C MET A 1 21.56 80.99 61.42
N VAL A 2 20.91 81.23 60.29
CA VAL A 2 19.51 80.86 60.06
C VAL A 2 19.59 79.51 59.32
N PRO A 3 18.98 78.43 59.81
CA PRO A 3 18.92 77.20 59.02
C PRO A 3 18.05 77.46 57.79
N ASP A 4 18.60 77.16 56.61
CA ASP A 4 17.98 77.39 55.32
C ASP A 4 16.57 76.78 55.24
N LEU A 5 15.59 77.63 54.95
CA LEU A 5 14.17 77.30 54.78
C LEU A 5 13.95 76.14 53.79
N SER A 6 14.89 75.95 52.85
CA SER A 6 14.90 74.87 51.87
C SER A 6 15.12 73.49 52.49
N ILE A 7 15.92 73.37 53.55
CA ILE A 7 16.17 72.10 54.25
C ILE A 7 14.90 71.68 55.02
N LEU A 8 14.20 72.64 55.61
CA LEU A 8 12.98 72.39 56.38
C LEU A 8 11.80 71.98 55.46
N LEU A 9 11.70 72.57 54.26
CA LEU A 9 10.76 72.16 53.22
C LEU A 9 11.06 70.76 52.66
N ALA A 10 12.34 70.41 52.49
CA ALA A 10 12.73 69.07 52.05
C ALA A 10 12.41 67.98 53.09
N LEU A 11 12.63 68.27 54.38
CA LEU A 11 12.27 67.37 55.48
C LEU A 11 10.75 67.17 55.60
N LEU A 12 9.96 68.24 55.44
CA LEU A 12 8.49 68.16 55.43
C LEU A 12 7.96 67.38 54.23
N GLY A 13 8.55 67.57 53.05
CA GLY A 13 8.21 66.80 51.85
C GLY A 13 8.53 65.30 52.00
N GLY A 14 9.68 64.98 52.59
CA GLY A 14 10.06 63.60 52.91
C GLY A 14 9.11 62.93 53.90
N ALA A 15 8.76 63.62 54.99
CA ALA A 15 7.83 63.10 56.00
C ALA A 15 6.42 62.90 55.43
N ALA A 16 5.93 63.82 54.59
CA ALA A 16 4.62 63.69 53.93
C ALA A 16 4.60 62.52 52.95
N SER A 17 5.67 62.31 52.18
CA SER A 17 5.81 61.16 51.26
C SER A 17 5.78 59.83 52.01
N VAL A 18 6.51 59.71 53.13
CA VAL A 18 6.49 58.50 53.96
C VAL A 18 5.10 58.28 54.55
N PHE A 19 4.42 59.33 55.00
CA PHE A 19 3.08 59.22 55.57
C PHE A 19 2.04 58.79 54.52
N ILE A 20 2.11 59.34 53.31
CA ILE A 20 1.26 58.96 52.18
C ILE A 20 1.56 57.52 51.73
N ALA A 21 2.83 57.12 51.68
CA ALA A 21 3.23 55.76 51.38
C ALA A 21 2.72 54.77 52.45
N MET A 22 2.79 55.14 53.73
CA MET A 22 2.29 54.31 54.83
C MET A 22 0.75 54.20 54.83
N MET A 23 0.05 55.28 54.44
CA MET A 23 -1.41 55.25 54.22
C MET A 23 -1.77 54.40 52.99
N ALA A 24 -1.03 54.51 51.89
CA ALA A 24 -1.24 53.70 50.70
C ALA A 24 -0.98 52.21 50.95
N VAL A 25 0.06 51.87 51.75
CA VAL A 25 0.31 50.51 52.21
C VAL A 25 -0.84 50.02 53.10
N ARG A 26 -1.34 50.82 54.05
CA ARG A 26 -2.50 50.42 54.88
C ARG A 26 -3.80 50.25 54.09
N VAL A 27 -4.04 51.07 53.07
CA VAL A 27 -5.23 50.95 52.21
C VAL A 27 -5.10 49.77 51.26
N SER A 28 -3.89 49.48 50.78
CA SER A 28 -3.56 48.28 50.01
C SER A 28 -3.71 47.02 50.86
N GLU A 29 -3.21 47.01 52.10
CA GLU A 29 -3.39 45.90 53.06
C GLU A 29 -4.86 45.67 53.45
N ARG A 30 -5.69 46.72 53.46
CA ARG A 30 -7.14 46.58 53.66
C ARG A 30 -7.87 46.04 52.42
N ARG A 31 -7.32 46.22 51.23
CA ARG A 31 -7.95 45.80 49.95
C ARG A 31 -7.43 44.45 49.45
N ASN A 32 -6.25 44.02 49.91
CA ASN A 32 -5.55 42.80 49.53
C ASN A 32 -5.26 41.86 50.70
N ARG A 33 -6.10 41.86 51.75
CA ARG A 33 -6.26 40.67 52.60
C ARG A 33 -7.28 39.74 51.95
N PRO A 34 -6.87 38.68 51.22
CA PRO A 34 -7.62 37.44 51.35
C PRO A 34 -7.60 37.11 52.84
N ALA A 35 -8.72 36.65 53.39
CA ALA A 35 -8.82 36.23 54.78
C ALA A 35 -7.85 35.06 55.04
N LEU A 36 -6.58 35.36 55.29
CA LEU A 36 -5.64 34.46 55.91
C LEU A 36 -6.12 34.26 57.34
N LEU A 37 -6.88 33.18 57.51
CA LEU A 37 -6.96 32.36 58.70
C LEU A 37 -7.20 33.18 59.98
N ALA A 38 -8.48 33.52 60.21
CA ALA A 38 -8.95 33.60 61.57
C ALA A 38 -8.76 32.20 62.21
N PRO A 39 -8.19 32.11 63.43
CA PRO A 39 -8.10 30.86 64.15
C PRO A 39 -9.46 30.51 64.77
N ASP A 40 -10.48 30.25 63.94
CA ASP A 40 -11.81 29.75 64.37
C ASP A 40 -11.99 28.27 63.99
N LEU A 41 -10.88 27.53 63.89
CA LEU A 41 -10.91 26.10 63.62
C LEU A 41 -11.33 25.35 64.89
N LEU A 42 -12.59 24.90 64.83
CA LEU A 42 -13.36 24.10 65.79
C LEU A 42 -14.24 24.89 66.75
N GLU A 43 -14.97 25.90 66.26
CA GLU A 43 -16.19 26.28 66.97
C GLU A 43 -17.22 25.14 66.89
N PRO A 44 -17.65 24.56 68.03
CA PRO A 44 -18.63 23.48 68.04
C PRO A 44 -19.95 23.93 67.39
N CYS A 45 -20.58 23.03 66.65
CA CYS A 45 -21.88 23.29 66.02
C CYS A 45 -22.97 23.22 67.09
N ILE A 46 -23.29 24.37 67.69
CA ILE A 46 -24.22 24.48 68.81
C ILE A 46 -25.42 25.32 68.39
N PHE A 47 -26.60 24.81 68.73
CA PHE A 47 -27.88 25.50 68.61
C PHE A 47 -28.45 25.65 70.01
N LEU A 48 -28.89 26.85 70.36
CA LEU A 48 -29.57 27.13 71.62
C LEU A 48 -31.02 27.51 71.33
N TYR A 49 -31.94 26.69 71.80
CA TYR A 49 -33.38 26.88 71.64
C TYR A 49 -34.05 27.16 72.98
N GLN A 50 -35.07 28.01 72.97
CA GLN A 50 -35.99 28.19 74.09
C GLN A 50 -37.40 27.97 73.55
N GLY A 51 -38.00 26.82 73.88
CA GLY A 51 -39.19 26.33 73.17
C GLY A 51 -38.93 26.18 71.67
N GLU A 52 -39.81 26.75 70.84
CA GLU A 52 -39.69 26.73 69.38
C GLU A 52 -38.76 27.81 68.80
N ARG A 53 -38.23 28.74 69.63
CA ARG A 53 -37.45 29.88 69.16
C ARG A 53 -35.95 29.63 69.32
N LEU A 54 -35.20 29.85 68.24
CA LEU A 54 -33.73 29.90 68.30
C LEU A 54 -33.27 31.17 69.06
N VAL A 55 -32.54 30.97 70.15
CA VAL A 55 -31.95 32.03 70.97
C VAL A 55 -30.60 32.44 70.40
N ASP A 56 -29.74 31.46 70.14
CA ASP A 56 -28.44 31.68 69.53
C ASP A 56 -27.94 30.43 68.78
N ALA A 57 -27.02 30.63 67.85
CA ALA A 57 -26.38 29.58 67.08
C ALA A 57 -24.98 30.01 66.69
N THR A 58 -24.01 29.09 66.81
CA THR A 58 -22.64 29.33 66.33
C THR A 58 -22.63 29.52 64.80
N PRO A 59 -21.63 30.21 64.22
CA PRO A 59 -21.52 30.41 62.78
C PRO A 59 -21.65 29.13 61.92
N PRO A 60 -21.13 27.95 62.32
CA PRO A 60 -21.41 26.69 61.63
C PRO A 60 -22.88 26.26 61.72
N ALA A 61 -23.52 26.42 62.89
CA ALA A 61 -24.92 26.10 63.10
C ALA A 61 -25.85 26.98 62.24
N ARG A 62 -25.54 28.27 62.09
CA ARG A 62 -26.29 29.19 61.20
C ARG A 62 -26.24 28.78 59.73
N ARG A 63 -25.12 28.23 59.26
CA ARG A 63 -25.00 27.71 57.87
C ARG A 63 -25.90 26.50 57.63
N ILE A 64 -26.06 25.61 58.62
CA ILE A 64 -26.99 24.48 58.53
C ILE A 64 -28.45 24.97 58.51
N LEU A 65 -28.78 25.96 59.35
CA LEU A 65 -30.13 26.55 59.37
C LEU A 65 -30.49 27.24 58.05
N ALA A 66 -29.53 27.78 57.30
CA ALA A 66 -29.79 28.36 55.99
C ALA A 66 -30.31 27.34 54.96
N GLY A 67 -30.02 26.04 55.16
CA GLY A 67 -30.55 24.95 54.35
C GLY A 67 -31.85 24.34 54.89
N CYS A 68 -32.37 24.84 56.01
CA CYS A 68 -33.63 24.38 56.61
C CYS A 68 -34.81 25.24 56.14
N SER A 69 -36.02 24.68 56.19
CA SER A 69 -37.26 25.40 55.85
C SER A 69 -37.63 26.54 56.81
N GLY A 70 -36.94 26.66 57.95
CA GLY A 70 -37.12 27.71 58.94
C GLY A 70 -36.12 27.56 60.11
N THR A 71 -36.10 28.55 61.01
CA THR A 71 -35.21 28.57 62.18
C THR A 71 -35.83 27.99 63.45
N SER A 72 -37.09 27.54 63.39
CA SER A 72 -37.79 26.94 64.52
C SER A 72 -37.26 25.55 64.87
N LEU A 73 -37.47 25.10 66.11
CA LEU A 73 -37.03 23.77 66.56
C LEU A 73 -37.72 22.66 65.76
N SER A 74 -39.01 22.80 65.47
CA SER A 74 -39.78 21.87 64.63
C SER A 74 -39.29 21.79 63.18
N SER A 75 -38.93 22.92 62.56
CA SER A 75 -38.29 22.94 61.24
C SER A 75 -36.93 22.22 61.25
N PHE A 76 -36.14 22.44 62.29
CA PHE A 76 -34.82 21.80 62.43
C PHE A 76 -34.94 20.30 62.71
N LYS A 77 -35.92 19.86 63.51
CA LYS A 77 -36.24 18.43 63.72
C LYS A 77 -36.61 17.73 62.42
N SER A 78 -37.37 18.39 61.54
CA SER A 78 -37.71 17.83 60.22
C SER A 78 -36.46 17.60 59.37
N TRP A 79 -35.48 18.51 59.43
CA TRP A 79 -34.19 18.34 58.78
C TRP A 79 -33.37 17.19 59.40
N LEU A 80 -33.39 17.05 60.74
CA LEU A 80 -32.72 15.96 61.45
C LEU A 80 -33.35 14.59 61.17
N ALA A 81 -34.66 14.52 60.88
CA ALA A 81 -35.39 13.27 60.68
C ALA A 81 -34.90 12.48 59.45
N HIS A 82 -34.24 13.15 58.50
CA HIS A 82 -33.59 12.48 57.38
C HIS A 82 -32.28 11.75 57.73
N ARG A 83 -31.77 11.93 58.97
CA ARG A 83 -30.44 11.47 59.38
C ARG A 83 -30.40 10.73 60.72
N PHE A 84 -31.47 10.78 61.51
CA PHE A 84 -31.57 10.17 62.83
C PHE A 84 -32.96 9.52 63.00
N ASP A 85 -32.99 8.27 63.49
CA ASP A 85 -34.21 7.45 63.53
C ASP A 85 -35.07 7.65 64.80
N ASP A 86 -34.65 8.46 65.78
CA ASP A 86 -35.30 8.53 67.11
C ASP A 86 -35.32 9.93 67.74
N LEU A 87 -35.98 10.88 67.07
CA LEU A 87 -36.05 12.29 67.50
C LEU A 87 -37.08 12.58 68.61
N GLU A 88 -37.96 11.63 68.94
CA GLU A 88 -38.95 11.77 70.03
C GLU A 88 -38.29 11.90 71.41
N LEU A 89 -37.04 11.46 71.53
CA LEU A 89 -36.22 11.63 72.72
C LEU A 89 -35.84 13.10 72.99
N LEU A 90 -35.88 13.97 71.97
CA LEU A 90 -35.70 15.42 72.14
C LEU A 90 -36.92 16.09 72.78
N ASP A 91 -38.12 15.55 72.58
CA ASP A 91 -39.36 16.06 73.18
C ASP A 91 -39.52 15.67 74.66
N ASN A 92 -38.76 14.65 75.09
CA ASN A 92 -38.82 14.10 76.45
C ASN A 92 -37.57 14.40 77.29
N LEU A 93 -36.75 15.40 76.92
CA LEU A 93 -35.48 15.73 77.57
C LEU A 93 -35.57 15.88 79.10
N ALA A 94 -36.63 16.52 79.59
CA ALA A 94 -36.90 16.70 81.02
C ALA A 94 -37.13 15.39 81.78
N ARG A 95 -37.61 14.32 81.10
CA ARG A 95 -37.83 12.99 81.69
C ARG A 95 -36.58 12.10 81.65
N THR A 96 -35.68 12.32 80.70
CA THR A 96 -34.43 11.56 80.51
C THR A 96 -33.24 12.10 81.33
N GLY A 97 -33.48 12.96 82.31
CA GLY A 97 -32.41 13.52 83.16
C GLY A 97 -31.59 14.63 82.51
N GLY A 98 -32.16 15.32 81.51
CA GLY A 98 -31.60 16.56 80.96
C GLY A 98 -30.47 16.39 79.93
N SER A 99 -30.14 15.16 79.49
CA SER A 99 -29.18 14.94 78.39
C SER A 99 -29.51 13.68 77.58
N VAL A 100 -29.52 13.79 76.25
CA VAL A 100 -29.71 12.68 75.30
C VAL A 100 -28.61 12.71 74.23
N ALA A 101 -28.17 11.53 73.79
CA ALA A 101 -27.23 11.37 72.69
C ALA A 101 -27.82 10.45 71.62
N LEU A 102 -27.91 10.92 70.37
CA LEU A 102 -28.40 10.15 69.22
C LEU A 102 -27.26 9.98 68.20
N THR A 103 -27.19 8.82 67.55
CA THR A 103 -26.24 8.54 66.47
C THR A 103 -26.99 8.35 65.16
N GLY A 104 -26.53 8.98 64.09
CA GLY A 104 -27.22 8.98 62.80
C GLY A 104 -26.93 7.73 61.96
N HIS A 105 -27.87 7.35 61.11
CA HIS A 105 -27.80 6.14 60.27
C HIS A 105 -27.09 6.37 58.91
N SER A 106 -26.89 7.63 58.51
CA SER A 106 -26.32 8.00 57.21
C SER A 106 -24.79 8.10 57.30
N GLY A 107 -24.09 7.00 56.99
CA GLY A 107 -22.64 6.93 56.84
C GLY A 107 -22.02 5.70 57.52
N SER A 108 -21.22 4.91 56.80
CA SER A 108 -20.45 3.79 57.38
C SER A 108 -19.13 4.30 57.95
N GLY A 109 -18.85 3.99 59.22
CA GLY A 109 -17.60 4.35 59.91
C GLY A 109 -17.52 5.83 60.36
N PRO A 110 -16.36 6.51 60.24
CA PRO A 110 -16.06 7.82 60.84
C PRO A 110 -16.92 9.00 60.33
N SER A 111 -17.89 8.72 59.45
CA SER A 111 -18.86 9.68 58.90
C SER A 111 -20.20 9.69 59.66
N CYS A 112 -20.41 8.80 60.63
CA CYS A 112 -21.61 8.80 61.47
C CYS A 112 -21.67 10.10 62.29
N MET A 113 -22.78 10.83 62.26
CA MET A 113 -22.95 12.04 63.08
C MET A 113 -23.56 11.68 64.44
N ARG A 114 -23.16 12.40 65.49
CA ARG A 114 -23.72 12.29 66.83
C ARG A 114 -24.40 13.61 67.22
N LEU A 115 -25.65 13.55 67.64
CA LEU A 115 -26.39 14.68 68.17
C LEU A 115 -26.45 14.56 69.70
N LEU A 116 -25.92 15.55 70.42
CA LEU A 116 -26.08 15.69 71.86
C LEU A 116 -27.09 16.79 72.15
N ALA A 117 -28.14 16.46 72.89
CA ALA A 117 -29.11 17.42 73.38
C ALA A 117 -29.00 17.53 74.90
N LYS A 118 -28.84 18.74 75.42
CA LYS A 118 -28.78 19.02 76.86
C LYS A 118 -29.77 20.10 77.22
N GLU A 119 -30.58 19.86 78.26
CA GLU A 119 -31.44 20.88 78.84
C GLU A 119 -30.64 21.68 79.88
N ALA A 120 -30.69 23.00 79.77
CA ALA A 120 -30.09 23.91 80.73
C ALA A 120 -31.08 24.25 81.85
N VAL A 121 -30.55 24.77 82.96
CA VAL A 121 -31.31 25.04 84.20
C VAL A 121 -32.44 26.07 83.99
N ASP A 122 -32.37 26.88 82.94
CA ASP A 122 -33.36 27.89 82.54
C ASP A 122 -34.45 27.38 81.58
N GLY A 123 -34.49 26.07 81.30
CA GLY A 123 -35.43 25.44 80.37
C GLY A 123 -35.06 25.65 78.89
N SER A 124 -33.85 26.13 78.59
CA SER A 124 -33.32 26.16 77.23
C SER A 124 -32.71 24.82 76.82
N VAL A 125 -32.85 24.45 75.56
CA VAL A 125 -32.30 23.22 74.98
C VAL A 125 -31.09 23.55 74.13
N ARG A 126 -29.94 23.00 74.52
CA ARG A 126 -28.69 23.09 73.79
C ARG A 126 -28.48 21.82 72.96
N LEU A 127 -28.51 21.96 71.64
CA LEU A 127 -28.20 20.89 70.70
C LEU A 127 -26.77 21.06 70.18
N ILE A 128 -25.99 19.98 70.18
CA ILE A 128 -24.61 19.93 69.71
C ILE A 128 -24.50 18.82 68.67
N LEU A 129 -24.08 19.15 67.45
CA LEU A 129 -23.77 18.18 66.41
C LEU A 129 -22.27 17.91 66.41
N GLU A 130 -21.88 16.68 66.74
CA GLU A 130 -20.51 16.20 66.84
C GLU A 130 -20.27 15.05 65.86
N ARG A 131 -19.01 14.79 65.51
CA ARG A 131 -18.58 13.55 64.86
C ARG A 131 -17.86 12.70 65.93
N PRO A 132 -18.22 11.42 66.11
CA PRO A 132 -17.76 10.62 67.23
C PRO A 132 -16.25 10.32 67.23
N ASP A 133 -15.56 10.48 66.09
CA ASP A 133 -14.13 10.13 65.98
C ASP A 133 -13.22 11.38 65.97
N THR A 134 -13.48 12.35 66.85
CA THR A 134 -12.66 13.58 66.97
C THR A 134 -11.67 13.56 68.14
N GLU A 135 -11.28 12.38 68.65
CA GLU A 135 -10.15 12.25 69.59
C GLU A 135 -8.91 11.53 69.02
N ALA A 136 -9.00 10.98 67.81
CA ALA A 136 -7.84 10.52 67.05
C ALA A 136 -8.10 10.79 65.57
N SER A 137 -7.33 11.72 65.00
CA SER A 137 -7.36 12.12 63.59
C SER A 137 -8.51 13.07 63.24
N ALA A 138 -8.36 14.33 63.65
CA ALA A 138 -8.76 15.44 62.80
C ALA A 138 -7.97 15.36 61.48
N ILE A 139 -8.37 14.47 60.57
CA ILE A 139 -8.15 14.72 59.14
C ILE A 139 -9.14 15.82 58.83
N ILE A 140 -8.70 17.05 59.11
CA ILE A 140 -9.14 18.24 58.40
C ILE A 140 -8.91 17.87 56.93
N VAL A 141 -9.95 17.39 56.23
CA VAL A 141 -9.93 17.48 54.78
C VAL A 141 -10.00 18.97 54.53
N ASP A 142 -8.81 19.57 54.45
CA ASP A 142 -8.60 20.97 54.18
C ASP A 142 -9.48 21.33 52.97
N SER A 143 -10.23 22.43 53.03
CA SER A 143 -11.00 22.88 51.87
C SER A 143 -10.11 23.05 50.64
N LEU A 144 -8.81 23.31 50.84
CA LEU A 144 -7.80 23.31 49.80
C LEU A 144 -7.52 21.90 49.26
N SER A 145 -7.57 20.85 50.08
CA SER A 145 -7.45 19.45 49.65
C SER A 145 -8.67 18.97 48.86
N GLN A 146 -9.88 19.39 49.25
CA GLN A 146 -11.09 19.11 48.46
C GLN A 146 -11.04 19.81 47.11
N GLN A 147 -10.68 21.10 47.09
CA GLN A 147 -10.55 21.86 45.85
C GLN A 147 -9.46 21.25 44.96
N ALA A 148 -8.32 20.85 45.52
CA ALA A 148 -7.25 20.17 44.78
C ALA A 148 -7.74 18.85 44.15
N MET A 149 -8.56 18.06 44.87
CA MET A 149 -9.17 16.85 44.33
C MET A 149 -10.18 17.14 43.23
N GLU A 150 -11.02 18.16 43.37
CA GLU A 150 -11.97 18.58 42.33
C GLU A 150 -11.24 19.06 41.06
N GLU A 151 -10.17 19.82 41.22
CA GLU A 151 -9.29 20.27 40.13
C GLU A 151 -8.59 19.07 39.46
N GLU A 152 -8.10 18.09 40.23
CA GLU A 152 -7.50 16.87 39.70
C GLU A 152 -8.51 16.02 38.93
N ILE A 153 -9.72 15.81 39.46
CA ILE A 153 -10.79 15.07 38.76
C ILE A 153 -11.19 15.80 37.48
N ALA A 154 -11.32 17.12 37.51
CA ALA A 154 -11.62 17.92 36.31
C ALA A 154 -10.51 17.79 35.27
N MET A 155 -9.24 17.80 35.69
CA MET A 155 -8.09 17.58 34.83
C MET A 155 -8.11 16.18 34.20
N LEU A 156 -8.29 15.13 35.00
CA LEU A 156 -8.34 13.73 34.52
C LEU A 156 -9.51 13.52 33.55
N ARG A 157 -10.68 14.09 33.83
CA ARG A 157 -11.81 14.07 32.88
C ARG A 157 -11.46 14.79 31.58
N GLY A 158 -10.82 15.95 31.65
CA GLY A 158 -10.37 16.68 30.47
C GLY A 158 -9.39 15.88 29.60
N ILE A 159 -8.45 15.16 30.22
CA ILE A 159 -7.50 14.28 29.52
C ILE A 159 -8.24 13.14 28.82
N VAL A 160 -9.18 12.48 29.50
CA VAL A 160 -9.93 11.35 28.96
C VAL A 160 -10.87 11.78 27.82
N GLU A 161 -11.54 12.93 27.96
CA GLU A 161 -12.43 13.46 26.93
C GLU A 161 -11.68 13.95 25.68
N SER A 162 -10.46 14.45 25.84
CA SER A 162 -9.61 14.87 24.71
C SER A 162 -8.78 13.73 24.10
N ALA A 163 -8.86 12.52 24.64
CA ALA A 163 -8.11 11.38 24.14
C ALA A 163 -8.55 11.03 22.69
N PRO A 164 -7.62 10.90 21.73
CA PRO A 164 -7.95 10.63 20.33
C PRO A 164 -8.39 9.19 20.06
N MET A 165 -8.17 8.29 21.02
CA MET A 165 -8.59 6.88 20.96
C MET A 165 -10.03 6.72 21.46
N LEU A 166 -10.75 5.71 20.97
CA LEU A 166 -12.09 5.44 21.47
C LEU A 166 -11.99 4.77 22.84
N MET A 167 -12.71 5.29 23.81
CA MET A 167 -12.78 4.73 25.15
C MET A 167 -14.22 4.51 25.52
N LEU A 168 -14.56 3.30 25.95
CA LEU A 168 -15.89 2.97 26.44
C LEU A 168 -15.85 2.08 27.66
N ARG A 169 -16.90 2.15 28.48
CA ARG A 169 -17.09 1.30 29.64
C ARG A 169 -18.43 0.58 29.54
N ARG A 170 -18.38 -0.74 29.68
CA ARG A 170 -19.54 -1.63 29.74
C ARG A 170 -19.84 -2.02 31.17
N ASP A 171 -21.13 -2.11 31.51
CA ASP A 171 -21.58 -2.71 32.76
C ASP A 171 -21.39 -4.24 32.77
N LEU A 172 -21.80 -4.91 33.84
CA LEU A 172 -21.72 -6.38 33.97
C LEU A 172 -22.67 -7.12 33.00
N GLN A 173 -23.67 -6.43 32.46
CA GLN A 173 -24.61 -6.92 31.47
C GLN A 173 -24.11 -6.72 30.04
N GLY A 174 -22.98 -6.02 29.85
CA GLY A 174 -22.37 -5.74 28.56
C GLY A 174 -22.89 -4.46 27.88
N ASN A 175 -23.71 -3.65 28.55
CA ASN A 175 -24.23 -2.41 27.98
C ASN A 175 -23.22 -1.28 28.15
N VAL A 176 -23.05 -0.42 27.14
CA VAL A 176 -22.17 0.74 27.21
C VAL A 176 -22.79 1.82 28.09
N VAL A 177 -22.22 2.05 29.28
CA VAL A 177 -22.71 3.01 30.28
C VAL A 177 -21.96 4.33 30.27
N TRP A 178 -20.76 4.37 29.69
CA TRP A 178 -19.95 5.58 29.56
C TRP A 178 -19.02 5.45 28.36
N ALA A 179 -18.73 6.57 27.69
CA ALA A 179 -17.73 6.65 26.65
C ALA A 179 -17.16 8.07 26.53
N ASN A 180 -15.95 8.22 25.99
CA ASN A 180 -15.34 9.53 25.76
C ASN A 180 -15.89 10.23 24.51
N ALA A 181 -15.58 11.51 24.35
CA ALA A 181 -16.00 12.31 23.20
C ALA A 181 -15.65 11.68 21.85
N ALA A 182 -14.48 11.03 21.72
CA ALA A 182 -14.09 10.35 20.47
C ALA A 182 -15.06 9.22 20.11
N TYR A 183 -15.47 8.39 21.08
CA TYR A 183 -16.49 7.36 20.88
C TYR A 183 -17.86 7.96 20.56
N LEU A 184 -18.28 8.98 21.29
CA LEU A 184 -19.57 9.65 21.05
C LEU A 184 -19.63 10.25 19.65
N HIS A 185 -18.54 10.89 19.18
CA HIS A 185 -18.45 11.40 17.82
C HIS A 185 -18.60 10.27 16.78
N ALA A 186 -17.89 9.16 16.94
CA ALA A 186 -18.03 8.00 16.06
C ALA A 186 -19.46 7.41 16.09
N ALA A 187 -20.10 7.38 17.26
CA ALA A 187 -21.47 6.89 17.42
C ALA A 187 -22.52 7.82 16.80
N THR A 188 -22.33 9.15 16.88
CA THR A 188 -23.25 10.11 16.24
C THR A 188 -23.28 10.02 14.72
N VAL A 189 -22.19 9.57 14.09
CA VAL A 189 -22.16 9.34 12.63
C VAL A 189 -23.10 8.20 12.23
N ASN A 190 -23.29 7.21 13.12
CA ASN A 190 -24.08 6.02 12.86
C ASN A 190 -25.51 6.11 13.42
N SER A 191 -25.81 7.07 14.29
CA SER A 191 -27.12 7.22 14.93
C SER A 191 -27.39 8.67 15.35
N ASP A 192 -28.50 9.24 14.89
CA ASP A 192 -28.91 10.62 15.19
C ASP A 192 -29.33 10.85 16.66
N THR A 193 -29.64 9.77 17.40
CA THR A 193 -30.07 9.84 18.80
C THR A 193 -29.21 8.93 19.67
N LEU A 194 -28.46 9.54 20.58
CA LEU A 194 -27.71 8.84 21.62
C LEU A 194 -28.52 8.84 22.92
N SER A 195 -28.94 7.67 23.37
CA SER A 195 -29.58 7.45 24.67
C SER A 195 -28.77 6.42 25.45
N LEU A 196 -28.76 6.50 26.78
CA LEU A 196 -28.17 5.45 27.60
C LEU A 196 -29.12 4.24 27.65
N PRO A 197 -28.61 3.00 27.53
CA PRO A 197 -27.22 2.63 27.24
C PRO A 197 -26.78 2.98 25.81
N LEU A 198 -25.54 3.45 25.66
CA LEU A 198 -24.99 3.89 24.38
C LEU A 198 -24.92 2.72 23.38
N PRO A 199 -25.10 2.98 22.07
CA PRO A 199 -25.04 1.94 21.04
C PRO A 199 -23.62 1.39 20.89
N GLU A 200 -23.50 0.08 20.74
CA GLU A 200 -22.22 -0.60 20.50
C GLU A 200 -21.82 -0.47 19.03
N ILE A 201 -20.79 0.33 18.74
CA ILE A 201 -20.28 0.53 17.37
C ILE A 201 -19.09 -0.35 16.99
N LEU A 202 -18.43 -0.98 17.97
CA LEU A 202 -17.26 -1.82 17.73
C LEU A 202 -17.70 -3.28 17.54
N THR A 203 -17.43 -3.82 16.35
CA THR A 203 -17.71 -5.21 16.00
C THR A 203 -16.42 -6.01 15.99
N ASN A 204 -16.37 -7.11 16.74
CA ASN A 204 -15.19 -7.96 16.81
C ASN A 204 -14.99 -8.77 15.54
N ASP A 205 -13.76 -8.84 15.05
CA ASP A 205 -13.39 -9.60 13.83
C ASP A 205 -13.26 -11.12 14.07
N GLY A 206 -13.71 -11.62 15.23
CA GLY A 206 -13.69 -13.05 15.57
C GLY A 206 -12.31 -13.64 15.86
N VAL A 207 -11.21 -12.95 15.52
CA VAL A 207 -9.84 -13.33 15.88
C VAL A 207 -9.61 -12.99 17.36
N LYS A 208 -9.84 -13.96 18.23
CA LYS A 208 -9.44 -13.85 19.64
C LYS A 208 -7.92 -13.81 19.71
N GLY A 209 -7.37 -12.66 20.07
CA GLY A 209 -5.98 -12.55 20.50
C GLY A 209 -5.71 -13.51 21.65
N ASP A 210 -4.48 -14.01 21.71
CA ASP A 210 -4.02 -14.97 22.71
C ASP A 210 -4.40 -14.51 24.12
N ALA A 211 -4.75 -15.45 24.99
CA ALA A 211 -5.46 -15.22 26.26
C ALA A 211 -4.83 -14.09 27.11
N GLY A 212 -5.33 -12.84 26.94
CA GLY A 212 -4.67 -11.69 27.57
C GLY A 212 -5.03 -10.29 27.05
N GLY A 213 -6.25 -10.06 26.54
CA GLY A 213 -6.85 -8.72 26.59
C GLY A 213 -6.62 -7.75 25.42
N VAL A 214 -6.11 -8.20 24.27
CA VAL A 214 -6.11 -7.39 23.03
C VAL A 214 -6.84 -8.14 21.93
N HIS A 215 -7.80 -7.49 21.28
CA HIS A 215 -8.53 -8.04 20.14
C HIS A 215 -8.76 -6.98 19.07
N ARG A 216 -8.92 -7.41 17.83
CA ARG A 216 -9.19 -6.50 16.71
C ARG A 216 -10.70 -6.34 16.51
N ALA A 217 -11.13 -5.10 16.40
CA ALA A 217 -12.50 -4.74 16.10
C ALA A 217 -12.54 -3.74 14.95
N TYR A 218 -13.70 -3.60 14.33
CA TYR A 218 -13.95 -2.60 13.32
C TYR A 218 -15.26 -1.88 13.59
N THR A 219 -15.38 -0.68 13.06
CA THR A 219 -16.64 0.05 12.94
C THR A 219 -16.82 0.47 11.49
N GLN A 220 -18.06 0.61 11.07
CA GLN A 220 -18.40 1.07 9.73
C GLN A 220 -19.04 2.45 9.84
N THR A 221 -18.49 3.44 9.15
CA THR A 221 -19.03 4.80 9.03
C THR A 221 -19.40 5.04 7.57
N GLY A 222 -20.67 4.84 7.24
CA GLY A 222 -21.14 4.84 5.85
C GLY A 222 -20.53 3.67 5.05
N GLU A 223 -19.74 3.98 4.03
CA GLU A 223 -19.03 2.96 3.22
C GLU A 223 -17.61 2.65 3.72
N ALA A 224 -17.04 3.46 4.62
CA ALA A 224 -15.69 3.25 5.14
C ALA A 224 -15.70 2.31 6.35
N VAL A 225 -14.74 1.37 6.38
CA VAL A 225 -14.48 0.50 7.53
C VAL A 225 -13.23 1.01 8.24
N HIS A 226 -13.35 1.27 9.53
CA HIS A 226 -12.25 1.69 10.40
C HIS A 226 -11.90 0.58 11.38
N TRP A 227 -10.62 0.26 11.47
CA TRP A 227 -10.07 -0.81 12.30
C TRP A 227 -9.46 -0.28 13.58
N PHE A 228 -9.63 -1.04 14.66
CA PHE A 228 -9.12 -0.71 15.99
C PHE A 228 -8.54 -1.92 16.72
N ASP A 229 -7.45 -1.69 17.45
CA ASP A 229 -6.94 -2.61 18.47
C ASP A 229 -7.55 -2.27 19.82
N CYS A 230 -8.38 -3.18 20.32
CA CYS A 230 -9.15 -3.02 21.53
C CYS A 230 -8.44 -3.71 22.70
N HIS A 231 -8.04 -2.90 23.68
CA HIS A 231 -7.48 -3.37 24.96
C HIS A 231 -8.56 -3.36 26.03
N ASP A 232 -8.91 -4.54 26.54
CA ASP A 232 -9.95 -4.68 27.55
C ASP A 232 -9.37 -4.73 28.97
N ARG A 233 -9.91 -3.90 29.85
CA ARG A 233 -9.60 -3.85 31.28
C ARG A 233 -10.86 -4.10 32.09
N SER A 234 -10.96 -5.26 32.72
CA SER A 234 -12.07 -5.58 33.62
C SER A 234 -11.76 -5.23 35.08
N ASP A 235 -12.74 -4.67 35.77
CA ASP A 235 -12.74 -4.39 37.21
C ASP A 235 -14.08 -4.81 37.87
N ALA A 236 -14.26 -4.54 39.17
CA ALA A 236 -15.46 -4.96 39.91
C ALA A 236 -16.78 -4.30 39.41
N GLY A 237 -16.68 -3.20 38.65
CA GLY A 237 -17.81 -2.43 38.15
C GLY A 237 -17.97 -2.48 36.63
N GLY A 238 -17.36 -3.45 35.93
CA GLY A 238 -17.52 -3.65 34.49
C GLY A 238 -16.21 -3.73 33.72
N THR A 239 -16.28 -3.56 32.39
CA THR A 239 -15.13 -3.63 31.48
C THR A 239 -14.93 -2.32 30.76
N THR A 240 -13.73 -1.76 30.85
CA THR A 240 -13.31 -0.58 30.09
C THR A 240 -12.49 -1.03 28.89
N THR A 241 -12.90 -0.64 27.69
CA THR A 241 -12.21 -0.93 26.42
C THR A 241 -11.54 0.33 25.90
N PHE A 242 -10.28 0.19 25.53
CA PHE A 242 -9.44 1.22 24.93
C PHE A 242 -9.17 0.80 23.47
N ALA A 243 -9.78 1.48 22.49
CA ALA A 243 -9.65 1.14 21.08
C ALA A 243 -8.72 2.13 20.36
N LEU A 244 -7.53 1.65 19.98
CA LEU A 244 -6.54 2.42 19.24
C LEU A 244 -6.74 2.25 17.73
N PRO A 245 -6.67 3.30 16.90
CA PRO A 245 -6.78 3.16 15.45
C PRO A 245 -5.70 2.23 14.87
N ALA A 246 -6.12 1.25 14.08
CA ALA A 246 -5.29 0.22 13.46
C ALA A 246 -5.39 0.23 11.92
N ASP A 247 -6.06 1.22 11.32
CA ASP A 247 -6.28 1.35 9.87
C ASP A 247 -4.99 1.22 9.05
N ALA A 248 -3.95 1.96 9.43
CA ALA A 248 -2.68 1.96 8.71
C ALA A 248 -1.99 0.58 8.73
N GLU A 249 -2.13 -0.16 9.83
CA GLU A 249 -1.51 -1.47 10.00
C GLU A 249 -2.27 -2.55 9.24
N VAL A 250 -3.61 -2.53 9.29
CA VAL A 250 -4.46 -3.42 8.49
C VAL A 250 -4.26 -3.18 6.99
N GLN A 251 -4.20 -1.92 6.55
CA GLN A 251 -3.91 -1.59 5.16
C GLN A 251 -2.52 -2.06 4.71
N ALA A 252 -1.50 -1.92 5.57
CA ALA A 252 -0.16 -2.41 5.29
C ALA A 252 -0.12 -3.93 5.16
N GLU A 253 -0.78 -4.65 6.07
CA GLU A 253 -0.87 -6.12 6.03
C GLU A 253 -1.60 -6.59 4.76
N GLN A 254 -2.73 -5.95 4.42
CA GLN A 254 -3.50 -6.28 3.23
C GLN A 254 -2.70 -5.99 1.95
N SER A 255 -2.04 -4.83 1.87
CA SER A 255 -1.17 -4.47 0.73
C SER A 255 -0.04 -5.47 0.55
N LEU A 256 0.60 -5.90 1.65
CA LEU A 256 1.64 -6.93 1.60
C LEU A 256 1.08 -8.27 1.11
N ARG A 257 -0.11 -8.67 1.59
CA ARG A 257 -0.76 -9.92 1.18
C ARG A 257 -1.10 -9.90 -0.32
N GLU A 258 -1.69 -8.81 -0.80
CA GLU A 258 -2.00 -8.62 -2.23
C GLU A 258 -0.74 -8.60 -3.09
N PHE A 259 0.33 -7.95 -2.61
CA PHE A 259 1.62 -7.94 -3.28
C PHE A 259 2.23 -9.35 -3.37
N LEU A 260 2.24 -10.11 -2.27
CA LEU A 260 2.73 -11.49 -2.25
C LEU A 260 1.88 -12.42 -3.14
N GLN A 261 0.57 -12.24 -3.15
CA GLN A 261 -0.33 -12.98 -4.02
C GLN A 261 -0.04 -12.68 -5.50
N THR A 262 0.15 -11.40 -5.83
CA THR A 262 0.47 -10.95 -7.19
C THR A 262 1.83 -11.49 -7.63
N LEU A 263 2.86 -11.41 -6.79
CA LEU A 263 4.17 -12.00 -7.06
C LEU A 263 4.08 -13.52 -7.25
N THR A 264 3.34 -14.22 -6.40
CA THR A 264 3.19 -15.68 -6.51
C THR A 264 2.48 -16.06 -7.81
N LYS A 265 1.42 -15.32 -8.17
CA LYS A 265 0.67 -15.56 -9.41
C LYS A 265 1.52 -15.28 -10.65
N THR A 266 2.19 -14.12 -10.70
CA THR A 266 3.08 -13.77 -11.81
C THR A 266 4.25 -14.74 -11.94
N PHE A 267 4.82 -15.20 -10.82
CA PHE A 267 5.86 -16.22 -10.79
C PHE A 267 5.39 -17.58 -11.35
N ALA A 268 4.14 -17.96 -11.06
CA ALA A 268 3.53 -19.18 -11.60
C ALA A 268 3.18 -19.07 -13.09
N ASP A 269 2.77 -17.89 -13.55
CA ASP A 269 2.36 -17.63 -14.93
C ASP A 269 3.55 -17.46 -15.90
N LEU A 270 4.80 -17.41 -15.40
CA LEU A 270 5.99 -17.35 -16.26
C LEU A 270 6.09 -18.62 -17.13
N PRO A 271 6.09 -18.51 -18.47
CA PRO A 271 6.18 -19.66 -19.37
C PRO A 271 7.59 -20.28 -19.41
N ILE A 272 8.55 -19.65 -18.72
CA ILE A 272 9.94 -20.06 -18.64
C ILE A 272 10.12 -20.86 -17.35
N GLY A 273 10.65 -22.07 -17.45
CA GLY A 273 10.97 -22.90 -16.29
C GLY A 273 12.12 -22.30 -15.49
N LEU A 274 11.91 -22.01 -14.22
CA LEU A 274 12.90 -21.40 -13.33
C LEU A 274 13.25 -22.36 -12.19
N ALA A 275 14.54 -22.51 -11.93
CA ALA A 275 15.09 -23.25 -10.79
C ALA A 275 16.21 -22.44 -10.12
N ILE A 276 16.09 -22.16 -8.82
CA ILE A 276 17.10 -21.46 -8.03
C ILE A 276 17.76 -22.43 -7.06
N PHE A 277 19.08 -22.51 -7.13
CA PHE A 277 19.92 -23.33 -6.26
C PHE A 277 20.73 -22.45 -5.32
N ASP A 278 20.84 -22.84 -4.05
CA ASP A 278 21.65 -22.12 -3.05
C ASP A 278 23.17 -22.29 -3.25
N ARG A 279 23.96 -21.81 -2.28
CA ARG A 279 25.42 -21.92 -2.27
C ARG A 279 25.87 -23.38 -2.26
N GLU A 280 25.13 -24.24 -1.58
CA GLU A 280 25.32 -25.69 -1.45
C GLU A 280 24.74 -26.49 -2.64
N ARG A 281 24.24 -25.79 -3.66
CA ARG A 281 23.64 -26.34 -4.88
C ARG A 281 22.39 -27.18 -4.62
N GLN A 282 21.65 -26.90 -3.56
CA GLN A 282 20.33 -27.49 -3.31
C GLN A 282 19.23 -26.60 -3.88
N LEU A 283 18.21 -27.23 -4.46
CA LEU A 283 17.07 -26.53 -5.01
C LEU A 283 16.28 -25.83 -3.88
N GLN A 284 16.19 -24.51 -3.94
CA GLN A 284 15.42 -23.72 -2.98
C GLN A 284 14.05 -23.33 -3.52
N LEU A 285 13.97 -23.04 -4.82
CA LEU A 285 12.77 -22.47 -5.42
C LEU A 285 12.65 -22.89 -6.88
N PHE A 286 11.44 -23.23 -7.31
CA PHE A 286 11.11 -23.58 -8.68
C PHE A 286 9.69 -23.10 -9.02
N ASN A 287 9.41 -22.86 -10.30
CA ASN A 287 8.05 -22.54 -10.76
C ASN A 287 7.36 -23.74 -11.44
N PRO A 288 6.02 -23.71 -11.59
CA PRO A 288 5.27 -24.77 -12.27
C PRO A 288 5.72 -25.02 -13.71
N ALA A 289 6.10 -23.97 -14.46
CA ALA A 289 6.57 -24.13 -15.83
C ALA A 289 7.82 -25.02 -15.95
N LEU A 290 8.66 -25.11 -14.90
CA LEU A 290 9.76 -26.07 -14.88
C LEU A 290 9.24 -27.51 -14.98
N ILE A 291 8.18 -27.84 -14.25
CA ILE A 291 7.54 -29.16 -14.30
C ILE A 291 6.95 -29.39 -15.70
N ASP A 292 6.22 -28.42 -16.23
CA ASP A 292 5.54 -28.56 -17.53
C ASP A 292 6.53 -28.76 -18.69
N LEU A 293 7.64 -28.02 -18.67
CA LEU A 293 8.68 -28.09 -19.71
C LEU A 293 9.54 -29.34 -19.61
N THR A 294 9.83 -29.82 -18.39
CA THR A 294 10.82 -30.89 -18.17
C THR A 294 10.22 -32.25 -17.80
N GLY A 295 8.97 -32.29 -17.36
CA GLY A 295 8.31 -33.49 -16.85
C GLY A 295 8.84 -33.96 -15.48
N LEU A 296 9.64 -33.15 -14.78
CA LEU A 296 10.10 -33.47 -13.42
C LEU A 296 8.91 -33.54 -12.46
N SER A 297 8.89 -34.54 -11.57
CA SER A 297 7.79 -34.65 -10.61
C SER A 297 7.86 -33.55 -9.54
N ALA A 298 6.70 -33.01 -9.15
CA ALA A 298 6.61 -32.03 -8.07
C ALA A 298 7.21 -32.57 -6.76
N GLY A 299 6.94 -33.84 -6.43
CA GLY A 299 7.47 -34.47 -5.22
C GLY A 299 9.00 -34.53 -5.19
N PHE A 300 9.64 -34.79 -6.33
CA PHE A 300 11.10 -34.74 -6.44
C PHE A 300 11.65 -33.33 -6.26
N LEU A 301 11.01 -32.30 -6.82
CA LEU A 301 11.48 -30.92 -6.66
C LEU A 301 11.27 -30.40 -5.23
N THR A 302 10.16 -30.78 -4.59
CA THR A 302 9.88 -30.42 -3.18
C THR A 302 10.86 -31.07 -2.20
N SER A 303 11.51 -32.19 -2.56
CA SER A 303 12.57 -32.80 -1.73
C SER A 303 13.90 -32.04 -1.75
N ARG A 304 13.94 -30.84 -2.36
CA ARG A 304 15.12 -29.96 -2.48
C ARG A 304 16.36 -30.70 -3.00
N PRO A 305 16.27 -31.35 -4.17
CA PRO A 305 17.37 -32.14 -4.72
C PRO A 305 18.56 -31.24 -5.07
N SER A 306 19.75 -31.85 -5.10
CA SER A 306 20.94 -31.15 -5.57
C SER A 306 20.84 -30.84 -7.07
N LEU A 307 21.54 -29.80 -7.53
CA LEU A 307 21.67 -29.48 -8.95
C LEU A 307 22.06 -30.70 -9.80
N TYR A 308 23.02 -31.49 -9.32
CA TYR A 308 23.45 -32.71 -10.00
C TYR A 308 22.33 -33.74 -10.11
N SER A 309 21.55 -33.93 -9.03
CA SER A 309 20.41 -34.84 -9.03
C SER A 309 19.33 -34.39 -10.02
N VAL A 310 19.06 -33.09 -10.12
CA VAL A 310 18.10 -32.54 -11.09
C VAL A 310 18.56 -32.82 -12.52
N LEU A 311 19.84 -32.57 -12.83
CA LEU A 311 20.42 -32.83 -14.14
C LEU A 311 20.41 -34.31 -14.52
N ASP A 312 20.67 -35.20 -13.55
CA ASP A 312 20.60 -36.64 -13.75
C ASP A 312 19.15 -37.09 -14.04
N GLN A 313 18.16 -36.51 -13.34
CA GLN A 313 16.75 -36.80 -13.59
C GLN A 313 16.27 -36.27 -14.96
N LEU A 314 16.71 -35.06 -15.35
CA LEU A 314 16.44 -34.52 -16.69
C LEU A 314 16.97 -35.45 -17.79
N ARG A 315 18.14 -36.04 -17.57
CA ARG A 315 18.72 -37.02 -18.50
C ARG A 315 17.87 -38.28 -18.60
N GLU A 316 17.40 -38.83 -17.49
CA GLU A 316 16.50 -40.00 -17.49
C GLU A 316 15.22 -39.74 -18.28
N LEU A 317 14.71 -38.50 -18.20
CA LEU A 317 13.55 -38.03 -18.96
C LEU A 317 13.88 -37.63 -20.41
N ARG A 318 15.13 -37.80 -20.85
CA ARG A 318 15.64 -37.37 -22.17
C ARG A 318 15.46 -35.87 -22.44
N MET A 319 15.49 -35.05 -21.39
CA MET A 319 15.41 -33.58 -21.41
C MET A 319 16.79 -32.91 -21.37
N VAL A 320 17.77 -33.55 -21.99
CA VAL A 320 19.14 -33.03 -22.16
C VAL A 320 19.51 -33.27 -23.62
N PRO A 321 20.19 -32.33 -24.30
CA PRO A 321 20.66 -32.56 -25.66
C PRO A 321 21.57 -33.77 -25.64
N GLU A 322 21.33 -34.76 -26.50
CA GLU A 322 22.18 -35.96 -26.58
C GLU A 322 23.65 -35.55 -26.77
N PRO A 323 24.58 -35.84 -25.84
CA PRO A 323 25.98 -35.63 -26.10
C PRO A 323 26.71 -36.96 -26.20
N ARG A 324 27.60 -37.06 -27.19
CA ARG A 324 28.66 -38.07 -27.30
C ARG A 324 29.60 -38.11 -26.06
N ASP A 325 29.47 -37.20 -25.07
CA ASP A 325 30.24 -37.25 -23.81
C ASP A 325 29.57 -36.47 -22.64
N TYR A 326 28.96 -37.19 -21.68
CA TYR A 326 28.36 -36.63 -20.44
C TYR A 326 29.38 -35.91 -19.55
N ARG A 327 30.66 -36.31 -19.59
CA ARG A 327 31.73 -35.64 -18.83
C ARG A 327 32.04 -34.25 -19.39
N GLY A 328 31.94 -34.08 -20.71
CA GLY A 328 32.10 -32.80 -21.39
C GLY A 328 31.00 -31.81 -21.03
N TRP A 329 29.74 -32.26 -21.08
CA TRP A 329 28.58 -31.46 -20.69
C TRP A 329 28.56 -31.11 -19.19
N ARG A 330 28.93 -32.04 -18.32
CA ARG A 330 29.05 -31.78 -16.88
C ARG A 330 30.15 -30.74 -16.57
N LYS A 331 31.29 -30.83 -17.26
CA LYS A 331 32.32 -29.78 -17.22
C LYS A 331 31.81 -28.45 -17.79
N GLN A 332 31.00 -28.47 -18.84
CA GLN A 332 30.36 -27.26 -19.36
C GLN A 332 29.42 -26.65 -18.32
N ILE A 333 28.61 -27.43 -17.59
CA ILE A 333 27.76 -26.93 -16.50
C ILE A 333 28.58 -26.36 -15.33
N THR A 334 29.67 -27.01 -14.92
CA THR A 334 30.59 -26.45 -13.91
C THR A 334 31.29 -25.18 -14.43
N THR A 335 31.58 -25.10 -15.74
CA THR A 335 32.11 -23.90 -16.38
C THR A 335 31.04 -22.81 -16.45
N LEU A 336 29.79 -23.17 -16.75
CA LEU A 336 28.58 -22.36 -16.73
C LEU A 336 28.30 -21.80 -15.34
N GLU A 337 28.56 -22.56 -14.29
CA GLU A 337 28.45 -22.15 -12.89
C GLU A 337 29.53 -21.10 -12.53
N SER A 338 30.78 -21.37 -12.92
CA SER A 338 31.89 -20.44 -12.72
C SER A 338 31.74 -19.16 -13.58
N ALA A 339 31.22 -19.30 -14.80
CA ALA A 339 30.93 -18.22 -15.73
C ALA A 339 29.65 -17.47 -15.37
N ALA A 340 28.65 -18.13 -14.77
CA ALA A 340 27.46 -17.48 -14.22
C ALA A 340 27.86 -16.58 -13.05
N SER A 341 28.79 -17.01 -12.21
CA SER A 341 29.38 -16.14 -11.18
C SER A 341 30.18 -14.95 -11.76
N ALA A 342 30.55 -15.00 -13.06
CA ALA A 342 31.26 -13.94 -13.78
C ALA A 342 30.40 -13.20 -14.84
N GLY A 343 29.16 -13.60 -15.10
CA GLY A 343 28.34 -13.09 -16.23
C GLY A 343 27.11 -13.95 -16.57
N HIS A 344 26.45 -13.67 -17.71
CA HIS A 344 25.31 -14.45 -18.21
C HIS A 344 25.78 -15.53 -19.18
N HIS A 345 25.33 -16.79 -19.03
CA HIS A 345 25.65 -17.85 -19.99
C HIS A 345 24.39 -18.52 -20.53
N VAL A 346 24.33 -18.70 -21.85
CA VAL A 346 23.17 -19.19 -22.59
C VAL A 346 23.59 -20.34 -23.48
N GLU A 347 22.93 -21.48 -23.35
CA GLU A 347 23.08 -22.63 -24.24
C GLU A 347 21.76 -22.97 -24.95
N THR A 348 21.85 -23.55 -26.15
CA THR A 348 20.70 -24.06 -26.90
C THR A 348 20.73 -25.58 -26.91
N TRP A 349 19.70 -26.20 -26.35
CA TRP A 349 19.53 -27.63 -26.19
C TRP A 349 18.56 -28.16 -27.25
N SER A 350 19.05 -28.97 -28.18
CA SER A 350 18.20 -29.70 -29.13
C SER A 350 17.77 -31.01 -28.50
N LEU A 351 16.47 -31.16 -28.21
CA LEU A 351 15.91 -32.31 -27.50
C LEU A 351 15.36 -33.37 -28.48
N PRO A 352 15.32 -34.64 -28.06
CA PRO A 352 14.59 -35.69 -28.78
C PRO A 352 13.12 -35.30 -28.99
N GLY A 353 12.59 -35.52 -30.19
CA GLY A 353 11.23 -35.09 -30.56
C GLY A 353 11.16 -33.71 -31.21
N GLY A 354 12.29 -33.10 -31.56
CA GLY A 354 12.35 -31.88 -32.37
C GLY A 354 12.17 -30.58 -31.58
N ARG A 355 12.01 -30.67 -30.26
CA ARG A 355 11.97 -29.51 -29.38
C ARG A 355 13.35 -28.88 -29.25
N THR A 356 13.40 -27.56 -29.10
CA THR A 356 14.65 -26.84 -28.87
C THR A 356 14.48 -25.89 -27.69
N TYR A 357 15.24 -26.11 -26.63
CA TYR A 357 15.19 -25.29 -25.43
C TYR A 357 16.39 -24.34 -25.38
N ARG A 358 16.18 -23.14 -24.83
CA ARG A 358 17.24 -22.21 -24.44
C ARG A 358 17.42 -22.34 -22.94
N VAL A 359 18.61 -22.75 -22.51
CA VAL A 359 18.96 -22.89 -21.10
C VAL A 359 19.91 -21.78 -20.71
N THR A 360 19.52 -20.96 -19.74
CA THR A 360 20.31 -19.81 -19.27
C THR A 360 20.70 -19.99 -17.82
N GLY A 361 21.99 -19.89 -17.52
CA GLY A 361 22.53 -19.82 -16.16
C GLY A 361 22.81 -18.37 -15.78
N ARG A 362 22.34 -17.93 -14.61
CA ARG A 362 22.57 -16.59 -14.07
C ARG A 362 23.00 -16.62 -12.60
N PRO A 363 23.87 -15.71 -12.16
CA PRO A 363 24.15 -15.54 -10.74
C PRO A 363 22.92 -14.97 -10.03
N HIS A 364 22.65 -15.43 -8.82
CA HIS A 364 21.62 -14.91 -7.95
C HIS A 364 22.25 -14.39 -6.64
N PRO A 365 21.67 -13.37 -5.98
CA PRO A 365 22.23 -12.80 -4.76
C PRO A 365 22.60 -13.85 -3.71
N GLY A 366 23.69 -13.58 -2.98
CA GLY A 366 24.17 -14.51 -1.98
C GLY A 366 24.78 -15.79 -2.55
N GLY A 367 25.39 -15.78 -3.73
CA GLY A 367 26.15 -16.95 -4.27
C GLY A 367 25.28 -18.13 -4.72
N ALA A 368 23.97 -17.90 -4.83
CA ALA A 368 23.01 -18.80 -5.44
C ALA A 368 23.13 -18.74 -6.98
N VAL A 369 22.59 -19.74 -7.66
CA VAL A 369 22.59 -19.85 -9.13
C VAL A 369 21.17 -20.11 -9.60
N ALA A 370 20.72 -19.36 -10.60
CA ALA A 370 19.42 -19.53 -11.24
C ALA A 370 19.58 -20.15 -12.64
N PHE A 371 18.79 -21.17 -12.93
CA PHE A 371 18.63 -21.76 -14.26
C PHE A 371 17.26 -21.44 -14.83
N LEU A 372 17.25 -21.00 -16.08
CA LEU A 372 16.04 -20.70 -16.84
C LEU A 372 15.97 -21.64 -18.05
N PHE A 373 14.80 -22.25 -18.28
CA PHE A 373 14.51 -23.16 -19.38
C PHE A 373 13.38 -22.57 -20.21
N ASP A 374 13.65 -22.26 -21.47
CA ASP A 374 12.71 -21.60 -22.38
C ASP A 374 12.52 -22.43 -23.64
N ASP A 375 11.28 -22.70 -24.05
CA ASP A 375 10.98 -23.46 -25.26
C ASP A 375 10.97 -22.52 -26.49
N ILE A 376 12.04 -22.58 -27.27
CA ILE A 376 12.24 -21.76 -28.47
C ILE A 376 11.99 -22.56 -29.76
N THR A 377 11.28 -23.70 -29.66
CA THR A 377 11.01 -24.61 -30.79
C THR A 377 10.33 -23.88 -31.95
N SER A 378 9.30 -23.08 -31.67
CA SER A 378 8.54 -22.35 -32.68
C SER A 378 9.41 -21.31 -33.40
N GLU A 379 10.22 -20.56 -32.65
CA GLU A 379 11.14 -19.53 -33.18
C GLU A 379 12.19 -20.16 -34.11
N ILE A 380 12.82 -21.25 -33.67
CA ILE A 380 13.84 -21.95 -34.44
C ILE A 380 13.24 -22.64 -35.66
N THR A 381 12.07 -23.27 -35.53
CA THR A 381 11.41 -23.98 -36.64
C THR A 381 11.02 -23.01 -37.75
N LEU A 382 10.47 -21.85 -37.40
CA LEU A 382 10.14 -20.81 -38.37
C LEU A 382 11.38 -20.29 -39.09
N THR A 383 12.46 -20.03 -38.34
CA THR A 383 13.73 -19.56 -38.89
C THR A 383 14.34 -20.59 -39.84
N ARG A 384 14.32 -21.88 -39.47
CA ARG A 384 14.80 -22.98 -40.33
C ARG A 384 13.96 -23.12 -41.59
N LYS A 385 12.63 -23.08 -41.48
CA LYS A 385 11.71 -23.17 -42.63
C LYS A 385 11.95 -22.02 -43.61
N PHE A 386 12.05 -20.79 -43.10
CA PHE A 386 12.33 -19.62 -43.93
C PHE A 386 13.67 -19.74 -44.66
N ARG A 387 14.73 -20.18 -43.98
CA ARG A 387 16.02 -20.45 -44.63
C ARG A 387 15.93 -21.54 -45.69
N ALA A 388 15.20 -22.62 -45.41
CA ALA A 388 15.00 -23.71 -46.37
C ALA A 388 14.26 -23.23 -47.62
N GLU A 389 13.23 -22.39 -47.48
CA GLU A 389 12.52 -21.77 -48.61
C GLU A 389 13.42 -20.85 -49.44
N LEU A 390 14.27 -20.03 -48.81
CA LEU A 390 15.25 -19.21 -49.51
C LEU A 390 16.27 -20.05 -50.28
N THR A 391 16.79 -21.11 -49.66
CA THR A 391 17.72 -22.03 -50.33
C THR A 391 17.05 -22.75 -51.50
N LEU A 392 15.82 -23.23 -51.32
CA LEU A 392 15.05 -23.84 -52.42
C LEU A 392 14.82 -22.85 -53.56
N GLY A 393 14.46 -21.60 -53.25
CA GLY A 393 14.32 -20.54 -54.26
C GLY A 393 15.60 -20.33 -55.07
N SER A 394 16.76 -20.26 -54.40
CA SER A 394 18.06 -20.17 -55.07
C SER A 394 18.33 -21.38 -55.97
N GLN A 395 18.10 -22.59 -55.47
CA GLN A 395 18.33 -23.83 -56.24
C GLN A 395 17.42 -23.93 -57.47
N VAL A 396 16.16 -23.49 -57.35
CA VAL A 396 15.24 -23.42 -58.49
C VAL A 396 15.75 -22.44 -59.53
N LEU A 397 16.23 -21.25 -59.12
CA LEU A 397 16.81 -20.27 -60.05
C LEU A 397 18.09 -20.78 -60.73
N ASP A 398 18.93 -21.52 -60.00
CA ASP A 398 20.15 -22.12 -60.51
C ASP A 398 19.88 -23.29 -61.48
N GLY A 399 18.71 -23.94 -61.37
CA GLY A 399 18.26 -25.00 -62.27
C GLY A 399 17.58 -24.53 -63.56
N LEU A 400 17.31 -23.22 -63.71
CA LEU A 400 16.76 -22.68 -64.96
C LEU A 400 17.84 -22.66 -66.05
N GLU A 401 17.48 -22.92 -67.30
CA GLU A 401 18.44 -22.84 -68.43
C GLU A 401 18.84 -21.40 -68.77
N GLN A 402 18.02 -20.43 -68.36
CA GLN A 402 18.23 -19.02 -68.65
C GLN A 402 19.20 -18.38 -67.66
N ALA A 403 20.06 -17.49 -68.16
CA ALA A 403 20.88 -16.64 -67.31
C ALA A 403 20.05 -15.48 -66.75
N LEU A 404 20.08 -15.31 -65.43
CA LEU A 404 19.30 -14.35 -64.69
C LEU A 404 20.20 -13.50 -63.79
N ILE A 405 19.89 -12.21 -63.73
CA ILE A 405 20.50 -11.27 -62.79
C ILE A 405 19.45 -10.25 -62.33
N VAL A 406 19.44 -9.97 -61.03
CA VAL A 406 18.47 -9.09 -60.39
C VAL A 406 19.19 -7.90 -59.78
N PHE A 407 18.69 -6.70 -60.03
CA PHE A 407 19.16 -5.44 -59.47
C PHE A 407 18.13 -4.85 -58.51
N ASN A 408 18.58 -4.15 -57.47
CA ASN A 408 17.71 -3.31 -56.64
C ASN A 408 17.46 -1.94 -57.31
N ALA A 409 16.61 -1.12 -56.71
CA ALA A 409 16.27 0.21 -57.24
C ALA A 409 17.48 1.16 -57.39
N VAL A 410 18.58 0.88 -56.68
CA VAL A 410 19.83 1.66 -56.69
C VAL A 410 20.85 1.08 -57.69
N GLY A 411 20.52 -0.01 -58.40
CA GLY A 411 21.39 -0.65 -59.38
C GLY A 411 22.45 -1.59 -58.78
N GLN A 412 22.34 -2.00 -57.52
CA GLN A 412 23.19 -3.04 -56.95
C GLN A 412 22.63 -4.43 -57.29
N VAL A 413 23.53 -5.37 -57.56
CA VAL A 413 23.15 -6.77 -57.81
C VAL A 413 22.66 -7.40 -56.51
N VAL A 414 21.43 -7.91 -56.55
CA VAL A 414 20.80 -8.64 -55.45
C VAL A 414 21.12 -10.13 -55.55
N MET A 415 21.13 -10.68 -56.77
CA MET A 415 21.49 -12.07 -57.05
C MET A 415 21.76 -12.26 -58.55
N CYS A 416 22.53 -13.31 -58.87
CA CYS A 416 22.63 -13.89 -60.21
C CYS A 416 22.64 -15.42 -60.08
N ASN A 417 22.06 -16.12 -61.04
CA ASN A 417 21.97 -17.59 -61.00
C ASN A 417 23.21 -18.26 -61.63
N ALA A 418 23.36 -19.56 -61.40
CA ALA A 418 24.48 -20.34 -61.91
C ALA A 418 24.69 -20.26 -63.44
N PRO A 419 23.65 -20.31 -64.31
CA PRO A 419 23.81 -20.09 -65.75
C PRO A 419 24.38 -18.71 -66.11
N TYR A 420 23.99 -17.65 -65.40
CA TYR A 420 24.59 -16.32 -65.60
C TYR A 420 26.08 -16.34 -65.26
N GLN A 421 26.43 -16.97 -64.13
CA GLN A 421 27.83 -17.09 -63.71
C GLN A 421 28.66 -17.96 -64.66
N ALA A 422 28.06 -18.97 -65.27
CA ALA A 422 28.73 -19.80 -66.30
C ALA A 422 28.98 -19.04 -67.61
N LEU A 423 28.17 -18.03 -67.93
CA LEU A 423 28.35 -17.20 -69.11
C LEU A 423 29.36 -16.07 -68.89
N TRP A 424 29.25 -15.35 -67.77
CA TRP A 424 29.98 -14.09 -67.53
C TRP A 424 30.89 -14.09 -66.28
N GLY A 425 31.04 -15.21 -65.58
CA GLY A 425 31.92 -15.35 -64.42
C GLY A 425 31.27 -14.95 -63.09
N SER A 426 32.08 -14.67 -62.06
CA SER A 426 31.57 -14.18 -60.77
C SER A 426 30.81 -12.87 -60.99
N GLY A 427 29.49 -12.91 -60.79
CA GLY A 427 28.59 -11.81 -61.17
C GLY A 427 29.05 -10.45 -60.62
N PRO A 428 28.79 -9.35 -61.36
CA PRO A 428 29.19 -8.00 -61.00
C PRO A 428 28.51 -7.51 -59.71
N GLU A 429 29.04 -6.48 -59.03
CA GLU A 429 28.40 -5.92 -57.83
C GLU A 429 27.34 -4.86 -58.19
N ARG A 430 27.54 -4.17 -59.32
CA ARG A 430 26.68 -3.07 -59.77
C ARG A 430 26.28 -3.19 -61.24
N LEU A 431 25.19 -2.52 -61.60
CA LEU A 431 24.71 -2.42 -62.99
C LEU A 431 25.77 -1.86 -63.93
N SER A 432 26.53 -0.84 -63.53
CA SER A 432 27.60 -0.27 -64.36
C SER A 432 28.69 -1.28 -64.72
N GLU A 433 29.06 -2.15 -63.78
CA GLU A 433 30.02 -3.23 -64.01
C GLU A 433 29.40 -4.32 -64.88
N ALA A 434 28.12 -4.64 -64.68
CA ALA A 434 27.39 -5.58 -65.52
C ALA A 434 27.33 -5.13 -66.99
N LEU A 435 27.08 -3.84 -67.22
CA LEU A 435 27.08 -3.26 -68.57
C LEU A 435 28.45 -3.34 -69.24
N GLN A 436 29.55 -3.13 -68.49
CA GLN A 436 30.91 -3.32 -69.02
C GLN A 436 31.17 -4.78 -69.39
N VAL A 437 30.75 -5.71 -68.53
CA VAL A 437 30.88 -7.15 -68.77
C VAL A 437 30.04 -7.59 -69.99
N TRP A 438 28.84 -7.05 -70.18
CA TRP A 438 28.00 -7.35 -71.35
C TRP A 438 28.47 -6.64 -72.62
N GLN A 439 29.16 -5.50 -72.52
CA GLN A 439 29.79 -4.83 -73.65
C GLN A 439 30.93 -5.67 -74.24
N GLY A 440 31.71 -6.34 -73.39
CA GLY A 440 32.83 -7.17 -73.81
C GLY A 440 33.86 -6.40 -74.65
N GLU A 441 34.40 -7.03 -75.68
CA GLU A 441 35.37 -6.43 -76.61
C GLU A 441 34.72 -5.70 -77.81
N TRP A 442 33.39 -5.56 -77.82
CA TRP A 442 32.65 -5.02 -78.96
C TRP A 442 32.64 -3.47 -78.95
N SER A 443 32.99 -2.86 -80.08
CA SER A 443 32.98 -1.40 -80.24
C SER A 443 31.56 -0.81 -80.29
N GLU A 444 30.61 -1.54 -80.88
CA GLU A 444 29.17 -1.27 -80.81
C GLU A 444 28.45 -2.58 -80.46
N ALA A 445 27.88 -2.66 -79.25
CA ALA A 445 27.06 -3.78 -78.81
C ALA A 445 25.57 -3.44 -79.08
N PRO A 446 24.95 -3.98 -80.16
CA PRO A 446 23.56 -3.71 -80.48
C PRO A 446 22.67 -4.18 -79.32
N GLY A 447 21.64 -3.40 -78.99
CA GLY A 447 20.69 -3.69 -77.91
C GLY A 447 21.21 -3.50 -76.48
N LEU A 448 22.51 -3.24 -76.26
CA LEU A 448 23.04 -2.96 -74.91
C LEU A 448 22.52 -1.63 -74.35
N LYS A 449 22.47 -0.58 -75.18
CA LYS A 449 21.94 0.73 -74.79
C LYS A 449 20.43 0.69 -74.51
N GLU A 450 19.71 -0.19 -75.21
CA GLU A 450 18.29 -0.46 -74.97
C GLU A 450 18.09 -1.21 -73.65
N LEU A 451 18.94 -2.21 -73.35
CA LEU A 451 18.96 -2.92 -72.07
C LEU A 451 19.30 -2.00 -70.90
N GLU A 452 20.29 -1.11 -71.04
CA GLU A 452 20.64 -0.09 -70.04
C GLU A 452 19.45 0.84 -69.76
N ASN A 453 18.79 1.33 -70.82
CA ASN A 453 17.60 2.16 -70.68
C ASN A 453 16.47 1.40 -69.98
N ALA A 454 16.21 0.15 -70.38
CA ALA A 454 15.21 -0.71 -69.75
C ALA A 454 15.49 -0.89 -68.25
N LEU A 455 16.75 -1.17 -67.89
CA LEU A 455 17.17 -1.36 -66.52
C LEU A 455 17.26 -0.07 -65.70
N SER A 456 17.22 1.11 -66.32
CA SER A 456 17.32 2.42 -65.66
C SER A 456 15.97 3.13 -65.49
N ARG A 457 14.95 2.78 -66.30
CA ARG A 457 13.62 3.43 -66.29
C ARG A 457 12.78 3.11 -65.06
N GLU A 458 12.22 4.15 -64.44
CA GLU A 458 11.38 4.07 -63.23
C GLU A 458 10.08 3.27 -63.43
N ILE A 459 9.50 3.34 -64.64
CA ILE A 459 8.32 2.58 -65.05
C ILE A 459 8.70 1.75 -66.28
N LEU A 460 8.65 0.42 -66.14
CA LEU A 460 8.87 -0.53 -67.24
C LEU A 460 7.55 -0.71 -68.00
N ALA A 461 7.58 -0.59 -69.34
CA ALA A 461 6.52 -1.15 -70.17
C ALA A 461 6.62 -2.68 -70.11
N GLU A 462 5.49 -3.39 -70.06
CA GLU A 462 5.52 -4.86 -69.96
C GLU A 462 6.29 -5.49 -71.12
N GLY A 463 7.36 -6.21 -70.78
CA GLY A 463 8.08 -7.07 -71.72
C GLY A 463 9.01 -6.34 -72.68
N GLU A 464 9.80 -5.36 -72.23
CA GLU A 464 10.92 -4.86 -73.03
C GLU A 464 11.90 -6.01 -73.33
N ARG A 465 12.14 -6.25 -74.62
CA ARG A 465 13.02 -7.31 -75.12
C ARG A 465 13.98 -6.72 -76.15
N GLY A 466 15.15 -7.32 -76.24
CA GLY A 466 16.09 -7.03 -77.29
C GLY A 466 17.08 -8.16 -77.43
N VAL A 467 18.18 -7.86 -78.10
CA VAL A 467 19.19 -8.84 -78.44
C VAL A 467 20.56 -8.30 -78.03
N LEU A 468 21.45 -9.16 -77.57
CA LEU A 468 22.83 -8.85 -77.18
C LEU A 468 23.75 -9.95 -77.73
N PHE A 469 24.98 -9.59 -78.11
CA PHE A 469 26.00 -10.58 -78.41
C PHE A 469 26.54 -11.23 -77.13
N GLY A 470 26.72 -12.55 -77.16
CA GLY A 470 27.32 -13.29 -76.05
C GLY A 470 28.84 -13.07 -75.95
N PRO A 471 29.42 -13.34 -74.78
CA PRO A 471 30.87 -13.32 -74.58
C PRO A 471 31.55 -14.43 -75.41
N ASP A 472 32.77 -14.17 -75.88
CA ASP A 472 33.65 -15.14 -76.58
C ASP A 472 33.03 -15.87 -77.78
N GLY A 473 32.20 -15.18 -78.58
CA GLY A 473 31.61 -15.77 -79.78
C GLY A 473 30.56 -16.86 -79.53
N LYS A 474 30.01 -16.95 -78.30
CA LYS A 474 28.94 -17.90 -77.91
C LYS A 474 27.56 -17.62 -78.54
N GLY A 475 27.51 -16.85 -79.62
CA GLY A 475 26.30 -16.55 -80.38
C GLY A 475 25.52 -15.35 -79.84
N VAL A 476 24.24 -15.30 -80.20
CA VAL A 476 23.34 -14.18 -79.95
C VAL A 476 22.37 -14.54 -78.82
N PHE A 477 22.18 -13.65 -77.85
CA PHE A 477 21.27 -13.83 -76.72
C PHE A 477 20.12 -12.84 -76.81
N SER A 478 18.88 -13.29 -76.67
CA SER A 478 17.74 -12.41 -76.43
C SER A 478 17.70 -12.06 -74.96
N TRP A 479 17.53 -10.79 -74.64
CA TRP A 479 17.31 -10.34 -73.27
C TRP A 479 15.87 -9.88 -73.07
N THR A 480 15.35 -10.06 -71.86
CA THR A 480 14.07 -9.52 -71.43
C THR A 480 14.19 -8.93 -70.03
N VAL A 481 13.62 -7.75 -69.81
CA VAL A 481 13.60 -7.11 -68.48
C VAL A 481 12.22 -7.22 -67.86
N THR A 482 12.16 -7.67 -66.61
CA THR A 482 10.92 -7.79 -65.83
C THR A 482 11.04 -7.01 -64.52
N ALA A 483 10.01 -6.24 -64.18
CA ALA A 483 9.90 -5.57 -62.89
C ALA A 483 9.52 -6.57 -61.80
N LEU A 484 10.18 -6.51 -60.65
CA LEU A 484 9.88 -7.29 -59.46
C LEU A 484 9.40 -6.38 -58.32
N PRO A 485 8.65 -6.91 -57.32
CA PRO A 485 8.21 -6.14 -56.17
C PRO A 485 9.38 -5.44 -55.43
N GLY A 486 9.12 -4.24 -54.93
CA GLY A 486 10.10 -3.44 -54.18
C GLY A 486 11.12 -2.71 -55.07
N GLY A 487 10.75 -2.36 -56.30
CA GLY A 487 11.61 -1.61 -57.23
C GLY A 487 12.80 -2.40 -57.76
N LYS A 488 12.77 -3.73 -57.62
CA LYS A 488 13.81 -4.62 -58.16
C LYS A 488 13.56 -4.87 -59.65
N ARG A 489 14.63 -5.09 -60.42
CA ARG A 489 14.56 -5.36 -61.86
C ARG A 489 15.33 -6.62 -62.18
N MET A 490 14.76 -7.51 -62.97
CA MET A 490 15.38 -8.76 -63.39
C MET A 490 15.67 -8.71 -64.89
N ALA A 491 16.92 -8.93 -65.27
CA ALA A 491 17.31 -9.19 -66.65
C ALA A 491 17.46 -10.71 -66.86
N CYS A 492 16.81 -11.22 -67.90
CA CYS A 492 16.88 -12.61 -68.31
C CYS A 492 17.49 -12.72 -69.70
N PHE A 493 18.48 -13.59 -69.88
CA PHE A 493 19.17 -13.85 -71.13
C PHE A 493 18.90 -15.28 -71.59
N LYS A 494 18.49 -15.43 -72.84
CA LYS A 494 18.24 -16.72 -73.50
C LYS A 494 19.06 -16.81 -74.78
N PRO A 495 19.75 -17.94 -75.06
CA PRO A 495 20.42 -18.11 -76.34
C PRO A 495 19.38 -18.15 -77.48
N VAL A 496 19.62 -17.41 -78.55
CA VAL A 496 18.80 -17.43 -79.77
C VAL A 496 19.36 -18.53 -80.66
N ALA A 497 18.62 -19.63 -80.81
CA ALA A 497 18.99 -20.68 -81.76
C ALA A 497 18.95 -20.11 -83.19
N SER A 498 19.97 -20.44 -83.99
CA SER A 498 20.26 -19.88 -85.31
C SER A 498 19.21 -20.13 -86.42
N GLN A 499 17.99 -20.58 -86.07
CA GLN A 499 16.93 -20.92 -87.03
C GLN A 499 15.79 -19.90 -87.13
N ASN A 500 15.74 -18.84 -86.30
CA ASN A 500 14.65 -17.84 -86.34
C ASN A 500 15.14 -16.40 -86.62
N LEU A 501 15.98 -16.22 -87.64
CA LEU A 501 16.22 -14.90 -88.25
C LEU A 501 15.32 -14.74 -89.49
N VAL A 502 14.03 -14.52 -89.25
CA VAL A 502 13.14 -13.87 -90.23
C VAL A 502 12.44 -12.73 -89.50
N PRO A 503 12.58 -11.46 -89.94
CA PRO A 503 11.75 -10.39 -89.41
C PRO A 503 10.34 -10.56 -89.95
N GLU A 504 9.37 -10.83 -89.06
CA GLU A 504 7.94 -10.76 -89.38
C GLU A 504 7.58 -9.28 -89.55
N ALA A 505 7.68 -8.80 -90.80
CA ALA A 505 6.97 -7.61 -91.26
C ALA A 505 5.62 -8.06 -91.85
N ASP A 506 4.58 -7.31 -91.50
CA ASP A 506 3.19 -7.38 -91.96
C ASP A 506 2.31 -8.55 -91.48
N ALA A 507 1.56 -8.28 -90.41
CA ALA A 507 0.17 -8.73 -90.30
C ALA A 507 -0.63 -7.75 -89.42
N LEU A 508 -1.21 -6.72 -90.04
CA LEU A 508 -2.42 -6.08 -89.52
C LEU A 508 -3.57 -7.09 -89.50
N PRO A 509 -4.46 -7.07 -88.50
CA PRO A 509 -5.84 -7.46 -88.70
C PRO A 509 -6.78 -6.29 -88.42
N VAL A 510 -7.41 -5.83 -89.49
CA VAL A 510 -8.70 -5.14 -89.48
C VAL A 510 -9.76 -6.14 -88.99
N GLN A 511 -10.44 -5.86 -87.86
CA GLN A 511 -11.90 -5.96 -87.71
C GLN A 511 -12.34 -5.85 -86.23
N ARG A 512 -12.86 -4.69 -85.85
CA ARG A 512 -14.09 -4.56 -85.03
C ARG A 512 -14.81 -3.29 -85.46
N LEU A 513 -15.74 -3.44 -86.40
CA LEU A 513 -16.81 -2.47 -86.67
C LEU A 513 -18.08 -3.01 -86.00
N ASN A 514 -18.40 -2.37 -84.88
CA ASN A 514 -19.70 -2.19 -84.26
C ASN A 514 -20.87 -3.09 -84.72
N GLN A 515 -21.23 -4.04 -83.85
CA GLN A 515 -22.63 -4.29 -83.52
C GLN A 515 -23.20 -3.04 -82.84
N MET A 516 -23.77 -2.14 -83.63
CA MET A 516 -24.79 -1.16 -83.20
C MET A 516 -25.76 -0.96 -84.37
N ALA A 517 -26.67 -1.91 -84.56
CA ALA A 517 -27.91 -1.72 -85.31
C ALA A 517 -28.88 -2.85 -84.92
N GLY A 518 -29.70 -2.58 -83.92
CA GLY A 518 -30.68 -3.54 -83.41
C GLY A 518 -31.41 -3.10 -82.16
N ASN A 519 -31.88 -1.84 -82.09
CA ASN A 519 -33.15 -1.49 -81.45
C ASN A 519 -33.48 0.01 -81.63
N SER A 520 -34.23 0.33 -82.68
CA SER A 520 -35.33 1.31 -82.60
C SER A 520 -36.21 1.27 -83.86
N ALA A 521 -37.49 1.04 -83.61
CA ALA A 521 -38.67 1.44 -84.38
C ALA A 521 -39.11 0.67 -85.64
N SER A 522 -40.29 0.06 -85.47
CA SER A 522 -41.37 -0.25 -86.44
C SER A 522 -41.35 -1.61 -87.12
#